data_AF-A0A7K3EQ36-F1
#
_entry.id   AF-A0A7K3EQ36-F1
#
_cell.length_a   1.000
_cell.length_b   1.000
_cell.length_c   1.000
_cell.angle_alpha   90.00
_cell.angle_beta   90.00
_cell.angle_gamma   90.00
#
_symmetry.space_group_name_H-M   'P 1'
#
loop_
_entity.id
_entity.type
_entity.pdbx_description
1 polymer ?
#
loop_
_entity_poly.entity_id
_entity_poly.type
_entity_poly.pdbx_seq_one_letter_code
_entity_poly.pdbx_strand_id
1 'polypeptide(L)'
;MGAKHESTSEPADGSAGGSGDADRRIGRRALIVGGAAAAVGTAVLARDELARLWWRVPGVERPREEGAVDYAGARWVAAADANWRRADRPDDFGVDMVIVHVTQGSFDSAVKAFQDPGHQAATHYIVGQDGAVTQMIRELDVAYHAGNREYNERSVGIEHEGFVDRPQDFTDAMYAASARLTARICARYGIPLDREHIIGHVEVPGTDHTDPGPHWDWERYMKLVRRAATSRPSPAPSGSGTKSA
;
A
#
# COMPACT_ATOMS: atom_id res chain seq x y z
N MET A 1 -55.31 40.39 -23.03
CA MET A 1 -56.14 41.63 -22.97
C MET A 1 -56.21 42.11 -21.53
N GLY A 2 -55.94 43.39 -21.30
CA GLY A 2 -56.59 44.19 -20.25
C GLY A 2 -56.04 44.06 -18.83
N ALA A 3 -55.10 44.95 -18.51
CA ALA A 3 -54.63 45.27 -17.16
C ALA A 3 -55.39 46.46 -16.56
N LYS A 4 -55.07 46.72 -15.28
CA LYS A 4 -55.14 47.99 -14.50
C LYS A 4 -56.48 48.29 -13.81
N HIS A 5 -56.59 48.97 -12.65
CA HIS A 5 -55.74 49.90 -11.86
C HIS A 5 -56.11 49.73 -10.34
N GLU A 6 -55.21 49.83 -9.35
CA GLU A 6 -54.79 51.04 -8.57
C GLU A 6 -55.98 51.76 -7.85
N SER A 7 -55.94 52.26 -6.61
CA SER A 7 -54.87 52.75 -5.73
C SER A 7 -55.41 53.13 -4.33
N THR A 8 -54.50 53.20 -3.34
CA THR A 8 -54.45 54.10 -2.15
C THR A 8 -55.47 54.02 -0.99
N SER A 9 -54.98 53.77 0.25
CA SER A 9 -54.67 54.82 1.24
C SER A 9 -54.30 54.25 2.64
N GLU A 10 -53.21 54.77 3.21
CA GLU A 10 -52.82 54.77 4.64
C GLU A 10 -53.17 56.18 5.22
N PRO A 11 -53.15 56.50 6.54
CA PRO A 11 -52.23 55.96 7.56
C PRO A 11 -52.72 55.85 9.05
N ALA A 12 -51.80 55.32 9.86
CA ALA A 12 -51.45 55.64 11.25
C ALA A 12 -52.43 55.38 12.40
N ASP A 13 -52.01 54.50 13.33
CA ASP A 13 -52.03 54.82 14.76
C ASP A 13 -50.81 54.19 15.47
N GLY A 14 -50.32 54.87 16.50
CA GLY A 14 -48.97 54.73 17.02
C GLY A 14 -48.77 53.82 18.25
N SER A 15 -47.50 53.43 18.41
CA SER A 15 -46.71 53.50 19.64
C SER A 15 -47.07 52.66 20.88
N ALA A 16 -46.19 51.68 21.11
CA ALA A 16 -45.38 51.45 22.34
C ALA A 16 -45.70 50.24 23.24
N GLY A 17 -44.62 49.54 23.62
CA GLY A 17 -44.53 48.66 24.79
C GLY A 17 -43.88 47.31 24.49
N GLY A 18 -42.56 47.21 24.66
CA GLY A 18 -41.78 46.03 24.28
C GLY A 18 -41.65 44.93 25.34
N SER A 19 -41.20 43.77 24.88
CA SER A 19 -40.19 42.91 25.51
C SER A 19 -39.93 41.74 24.54
N GLY A 20 -38.75 41.74 23.93
CA GLY A 20 -38.32 40.73 22.95
C GLY A 20 -37.42 39.69 23.60
N ASP A 21 -37.90 38.44 23.56
CA ASP A 21 -37.14 37.21 23.79
C ASP A 21 -36.38 36.85 22.50
N ALA A 22 -35.07 36.61 22.58
CA ALA A 22 -34.30 36.02 21.47
C ALA A 22 -32.90 35.52 21.93
N ASP A 23 -32.72 34.21 21.76
CA ASP A 23 -31.52 33.50 21.29
C ASP A 23 -30.18 33.68 22.02
N ARG A 24 -29.90 32.70 22.90
CA ARG A 24 -28.55 32.37 23.38
C ARG A 24 -27.72 31.72 22.28
N ARG A 25 -26.78 32.49 21.75
CA ARG A 25 -25.60 32.01 21.00
C ARG A 25 -24.74 31.09 21.88
N ILE A 26 -24.60 29.83 21.49
CA ILE A 26 -23.63 28.89 22.10
C ILE A 26 -22.23 29.26 21.61
N GLY A 27 -21.39 29.70 22.56
CA GLY A 27 -20.02 30.13 22.30
C GLY A 27 -19.07 28.96 22.01
N ARG A 28 -18.25 29.12 20.98
CA ARG A 28 -17.03 28.32 20.73
C ARG A 28 -16.03 28.58 21.86
N ARG A 29 -15.79 27.60 22.72
CA ARG A 29 -14.55 27.51 23.50
C ARG A 29 -14.09 26.05 23.64
N ALA A 30 -12.85 25.86 23.22
CA ALA A 30 -11.85 24.95 23.76
C ALA A 30 -12.14 23.44 23.72
N LEU A 31 -11.41 22.74 22.85
CA LEU A 31 -10.77 21.48 23.23
C LEU A 31 -9.35 21.46 22.68
N ILE A 32 -8.41 21.97 23.48
CA ILE A 32 -7.02 21.54 23.48
C ILE A 32 -6.84 20.78 24.79
N VAL A 33 -6.20 19.61 24.70
CA VAL A 33 -5.65 18.67 25.71
C VAL A 33 -6.10 17.29 25.23
N GLY A 34 -5.21 16.44 24.71
CA GLY A 34 -4.03 15.93 25.40
C GLY A 34 -4.39 14.52 25.88
N GLY A 35 -3.90 13.50 25.18
CA GLY A 35 -4.20 12.09 25.43
C GLY A 35 -2.97 11.21 25.41
N ALA A 36 -1.89 11.66 26.06
CA ALA A 36 -0.86 10.75 26.57
C ALA A 36 -1.27 10.35 28.00
N ALA A 37 -1.27 9.03 28.26
CA ALA A 37 -1.50 8.34 29.53
C ALA A 37 -2.93 7.86 29.86
N ALA A 38 -3.35 6.74 29.25
CA ALA A 38 -4.03 5.61 29.92
C ALA A 38 -4.25 4.45 28.93
N ALA A 39 -3.18 3.77 28.49
CA ALA A 39 -3.33 2.62 27.59
C ALA A 39 -2.12 1.66 27.59
N VAL A 40 -1.34 1.52 28.66
CA VAL A 40 -0.10 0.71 28.58
C VAL A 40 -0.39 -0.77 28.23
N GLY A 41 -1.57 -1.30 28.61
CA GLY A 41 -2.00 -2.67 28.23
C GLY A 41 -2.64 -2.79 26.84
N THR A 42 -3.32 -1.76 26.35
CA THR A 42 -3.95 -1.71 25.02
C THR A 42 -3.00 -1.20 23.93
N ALA A 43 -1.97 -0.44 24.28
CA ALA A 43 -1.02 0.18 23.36
C ALA A 43 -0.16 -0.85 22.63
N VAL A 44 0.18 -1.99 23.24
CA VAL A 44 0.98 -3.03 22.54
C VAL A 44 0.15 -3.71 21.45
N LEU A 45 -1.12 -3.99 21.70
CA LEU A 45 -2.04 -4.56 20.70
C LEU A 45 -2.43 -3.54 19.62
N ALA A 46 -2.46 -2.24 19.97
CA ALA A 46 -2.72 -1.18 19.02
C ALA A 46 -1.49 -0.74 18.22
N ARG A 47 -0.25 -1.07 18.64
CA ARG A 47 0.98 -0.66 17.93
C ARG A 47 1.00 -1.10 16.49
N ASP A 48 0.50 -2.28 16.21
CA ASP A 48 0.51 -2.88 14.87
C ASP A 48 -0.59 -2.25 13.97
N GLU A 49 -1.77 -1.96 14.52
CA GLU A 49 -2.84 -1.23 13.81
C GLU A 49 -2.49 0.25 13.64
N LEU A 50 -1.88 0.89 14.64
CA LEU A 50 -1.36 2.25 14.57
C LEU A 50 -0.17 2.32 13.61
N ALA A 51 0.71 1.30 13.58
CA ALA A 51 1.74 1.08 12.57
C ALA A 51 1.15 1.04 11.15
N ARG A 52 0.00 0.37 10.99
CA ARG A 52 -0.75 0.28 9.73
C ARG A 52 -1.55 1.54 9.38
N LEU A 53 -1.69 2.50 10.30
CA LEU A 53 -2.45 3.73 10.06
C LEU A 53 -1.54 4.96 9.93
N TRP A 54 -0.37 5.00 10.58
CA TRP A 54 0.50 6.19 10.51
C TRP A 54 1.02 6.46 9.10
N TRP A 55 1.31 5.42 8.30
CA TRP A 55 1.77 5.60 6.92
C TRP A 55 0.66 6.12 6.00
N ARG A 56 -0.61 6.11 6.44
CA ARG A 56 -1.76 6.66 5.71
C ARG A 56 -2.11 8.10 6.11
N VAL A 57 -1.43 8.66 7.09
CA VAL A 57 -1.71 10.03 7.54
C VAL A 57 -1.07 10.99 6.52
N PRO A 58 -1.86 11.80 5.80
CA PRO A 58 -1.31 12.74 4.82
C PRO A 58 -0.37 13.74 5.51
N GLY A 59 0.76 14.03 4.87
CA GLY A 59 1.72 15.04 5.35
C GLY A 59 2.61 14.60 6.52
N VAL A 60 2.58 13.32 6.91
CA VAL A 60 3.62 12.73 7.78
C VAL A 60 4.82 12.37 6.92
N GLU A 61 5.97 12.95 7.24
CA GLU A 61 7.23 12.61 6.57
C GLU A 61 7.59 11.14 6.82
N ARG A 62 7.85 10.40 5.75
CA ARG A 62 8.17 8.98 5.80
C ARG A 62 9.68 8.82 5.60
N PRO A 63 10.47 8.66 6.68
CA PRO A 63 11.91 8.60 6.57
C PRO A 63 12.32 7.39 5.72
N ARG A 64 13.15 7.66 4.72
CA ARG A 64 13.81 6.62 3.91
C ARG A 64 15.12 6.28 4.60
N GLU A 65 15.03 5.40 5.57
CA GLU A 65 16.22 4.81 6.18
C GLU A 65 16.82 3.79 5.20
N GLU A 66 18.11 3.93 4.93
CA GLU A 66 18.85 2.98 4.10
C GLU A 66 18.78 1.58 4.74
N GLY A 67 18.43 0.57 3.95
CA GLY A 67 18.29 -0.79 4.44
C GLY A 67 16.96 -1.11 5.14
N ALA A 68 16.11 -0.12 5.41
CA ALA A 68 14.80 -0.39 5.98
C ALA A 68 13.87 -1.03 4.94
N VAL A 69 13.15 -2.06 5.36
CA VAL A 69 12.23 -2.84 4.52
C VAL A 69 10.78 -2.54 4.88
N ASP A 70 9.92 -2.56 3.88
CA ASP A 70 8.48 -2.41 4.04
C ASP A 70 7.84 -3.75 4.46
N TYR A 71 8.36 -4.88 3.98
CA TYR A 71 7.93 -6.22 4.39
C TYR A 71 8.87 -6.81 5.44
N ALA A 72 8.34 -7.06 6.64
CA ALA A 72 9.10 -7.66 7.74
C ALA A 72 9.66 -9.03 7.35
N GLY A 73 10.98 -9.21 7.51
CA GLY A 73 11.69 -10.43 7.14
C GLY A 73 12.23 -10.45 5.70
N ALA A 74 11.99 -9.42 4.90
CA ALA A 74 12.71 -9.26 3.64
C ALA A 74 14.19 -8.92 3.89
N ARG A 75 15.06 -9.41 3.01
CA ARG A 75 16.44 -8.93 2.89
C ARG A 75 16.45 -7.67 2.03
N TRP A 76 17.22 -6.65 2.40
CA TRP A 76 17.41 -5.48 1.54
C TRP A 76 18.58 -5.69 0.56
N VAL A 77 18.34 -5.39 -0.73
CA VAL A 77 19.37 -5.29 -1.78
C VAL A 77 18.98 -4.16 -2.74
N ALA A 78 19.58 -2.99 -2.62
CA ALA A 78 19.19 -1.83 -3.42
C ALA A 78 19.32 -2.06 -4.93
N ALA A 79 18.28 -1.67 -5.68
CA ALA A 79 18.35 -1.48 -7.14
C ALA A 79 19.08 -0.17 -7.48
N ALA A 80 19.59 -0.04 -8.71
CA ALA A 80 20.19 1.20 -9.18
C ALA A 80 19.14 2.32 -9.29
N ASP A 81 19.51 3.54 -8.91
CA ASP A 81 18.63 4.73 -8.93
C ASP A 81 18.04 5.04 -10.32
N ALA A 82 18.70 4.60 -11.40
CA ALA A 82 18.20 4.76 -12.76
C ALA A 82 16.98 3.86 -13.08
N ASN A 83 16.72 2.84 -12.26
CA ASN A 83 15.72 1.79 -12.52
C ASN A 83 14.39 2.03 -11.75
N TRP A 84 14.28 3.16 -11.06
CA TRP A 84 13.09 3.57 -10.33
C TRP A 84 13.01 5.10 -10.21
N ARG A 85 11.88 5.63 -9.73
CA ARG A 85 11.71 7.07 -9.47
C ARG A 85 11.28 7.31 -8.03
N ARG A 86 11.91 8.30 -7.42
CA ARG A 86 11.46 8.82 -6.12
C ARG A 86 10.02 9.29 -6.18
N ALA A 87 9.21 8.88 -5.20
CA ALA A 87 7.82 9.29 -5.00
C ALA A 87 7.43 9.16 -3.54
N ASP A 88 6.35 9.78 -3.09
CA ASP A 88 5.78 9.62 -1.75
C ASP A 88 4.43 8.89 -1.80
N ARG A 89 4.43 7.62 -2.23
CA ARG A 89 3.19 6.85 -2.40
C ARG A 89 2.58 6.43 -1.06
N PRO A 90 1.24 6.54 -0.87
CA PRO A 90 0.25 6.71 -1.92
C PRO A 90 -0.15 8.17 -2.20
N ASP A 91 0.53 9.16 -1.62
CA ASP A 91 0.13 10.56 -1.69
C ASP A 91 0.38 11.13 -3.10
N ASP A 92 1.53 10.81 -3.71
CA ASP A 92 1.82 11.17 -5.11
C ASP A 92 1.04 10.30 -6.10
N PHE A 93 0.97 8.99 -5.83
CA PHE A 93 0.32 8.00 -6.70
C PHE A 93 -0.35 6.92 -5.84
N GLY A 94 -1.67 6.77 -5.97
CA GLY A 94 -2.40 5.73 -5.27
C GLY A 94 -1.91 4.34 -5.67
N VAL A 95 -1.60 3.49 -4.69
CA VAL A 95 -1.22 2.10 -4.92
C VAL A 95 -2.46 1.23 -4.77
N ASP A 96 -2.91 0.65 -5.86
CA ASP A 96 -4.15 -0.14 -5.89
C ASP A 96 -3.97 -1.53 -6.50
N MET A 97 -2.74 -1.90 -6.86
CA MET A 97 -2.46 -3.14 -7.59
C MET A 97 -1.16 -3.82 -7.15
N VAL A 98 -1.14 -5.15 -7.30
CA VAL A 98 0.08 -5.97 -7.23
C VAL A 98 0.26 -6.67 -8.57
N ILE A 99 1.47 -6.61 -9.12
CA ILE A 99 1.81 -7.29 -10.37
C ILE A 99 2.81 -8.40 -10.09
N VAL A 100 2.41 -9.62 -10.47
CA VAL A 100 3.21 -10.84 -10.36
C VAL A 100 4.00 -11.01 -11.64
N HIS A 101 5.31 -11.16 -11.48
CA HIS A 101 6.26 -11.38 -12.56
C HIS A 101 6.99 -12.71 -12.38
N VAL A 102 7.57 -13.21 -13.47
CA VAL A 102 8.58 -14.27 -13.45
C VAL A 102 9.84 -13.76 -14.13
N THR A 103 10.97 -13.88 -13.44
CA THR A 103 12.22 -13.22 -13.80
C THR A 103 12.81 -13.70 -15.13
N GLN A 104 12.47 -14.91 -15.58
CA GLN A 104 13.15 -15.60 -16.69
C GLN A 104 14.65 -15.80 -16.38
N GLY A 105 14.96 -16.14 -15.13
CA GLY A 105 16.32 -16.21 -14.61
C GLY A 105 16.41 -16.60 -13.14
N SER A 106 17.64 -16.67 -12.64
CA SER A 106 17.93 -16.90 -11.22
C SER A 106 17.85 -15.61 -10.41
N PHE A 107 17.76 -15.74 -9.08
CA PHE A 107 17.86 -14.63 -8.14
C PHE A 107 19.08 -13.73 -8.41
N ASP A 108 20.27 -14.33 -8.55
CA ASP A 108 21.51 -13.57 -8.77
C ASP A 108 21.50 -12.82 -10.11
N SER A 109 20.90 -13.41 -11.15
CA SER A 109 20.76 -12.74 -12.44
C SER A 109 19.82 -11.54 -12.37
N ALA A 110 18.71 -11.64 -11.61
CA ALA A 110 17.79 -10.54 -11.38
C ALA A 110 18.47 -9.40 -10.64
N VAL A 111 19.16 -9.70 -9.53
CA VAL A 111 19.89 -8.68 -8.75
C VAL A 111 20.92 -7.98 -9.62
N LYS A 112 21.71 -8.75 -10.39
CA LYS A 112 22.71 -8.17 -11.28
C LYS A 112 22.09 -7.21 -12.30
N ALA A 113 20.96 -7.58 -12.90
CA ALA A 113 20.26 -6.73 -13.86
C ALA A 113 19.71 -5.46 -13.18
N PHE A 114 19.04 -5.60 -12.05
CA PHE A 114 18.41 -4.47 -11.34
C PHE A 114 19.42 -3.53 -10.67
N GLN A 115 20.67 -3.96 -10.48
CA GLN A 115 21.79 -3.11 -10.04
C GLN A 115 22.56 -2.46 -11.20
N ASP A 116 22.27 -2.83 -12.45
CA ASP A 116 22.83 -2.16 -13.62
C ASP A 116 21.99 -0.91 -13.94
N PRO A 117 22.55 0.32 -13.86
CA PRO A 117 21.82 1.53 -14.22
C PRO A 117 21.46 1.61 -15.72
N GLY A 118 22.11 0.82 -16.58
CA GLY A 118 21.78 0.71 -18.00
C GLY A 118 20.57 -0.19 -18.28
N HIS A 119 20.09 -0.96 -17.29
CA HIS A 119 18.96 -1.86 -17.48
C HIS A 119 17.62 -1.13 -17.57
N GLN A 120 17.49 0.02 -16.89
CA GLN A 120 16.31 0.89 -16.89
C GLN A 120 15.00 0.22 -16.41
N ALA A 121 15.11 -0.87 -15.65
CA ALA A 121 14.00 -1.61 -15.08
C ALA A 121 14.39 -2.25 -13.74
N ALA A 122 13.44 -2.34 -12.81
CA ALA A 122 13.59 -3.03 -11.54
C ALA A 122 12.22 -3.26 -10.90
N THR A 123 12.18 -4.10 -9.87
CA THR A 123 10.97 -4.45 -9.12
C THR A 123 11.10 -4.06 -7.64
N HIS A 124 9.98 -4.04 -6.91
CA HIS A 124 10.02 -3.80 -5.47
C HIS A 124 10.56 -5.02 -4.72
N TYR A 125 10.15 -6.22 -5.12
CA TYR A 125 10.49 -7.47 -4.44
C TYR A 125 10.89 -8.58 -5.42
N ILE A 126 11.81 -9.45 -4.98
CA ILE A 126 12.08 -10.75 -5.59
C ILE A 126 11.76 -11.84 -4.56
N VAL A 127 11.08 -12.90 -4.99
CA VAL A 127 10.83 -14.12 -4.23
C VAL A 127 11.60 -15.28 -4.86
N GLY A 128 12.52 -15.87 -4.10
CA GLY A 128 13.30 -17.03 -4.53
C GLY A 128 12.52 -18.34 -4.48
N GLN A 129 13.06 -19.38 -5.11
CA GLN A 129 12.48 -20.73 -5.10
C GLN A 129 12.42 -21.36 -3.70
N ASP A 130 13.26 -20.90 -2.77
CA ASP A 130 13.25 -21.31 -1.36
C ASP A 130 12.24 -20.51 -0.50
N GLY A 131 11.56 -19.53 -1.09
CA GLY A 131 10.65 -18.61 -0.41
C GLY A 131 11.33 -17.43 0.29
N ALA A 132 12.64 -17.22 0.10
CA ALA A 132 13.31 -16.02 0.56
C ALA A 132 12.76 -14.79 -0.17
N VAL A 133 12.49 -13.71 0.57
CA VAL A 133 12.01 -12.44 0.02
C VAL A 133 13.13 -11.42 0.10
N THR A 134 13.47 -10.81 -1.04
CA THR A 134 14.40 -9.68 -1.12
C THR A 134 13.62 -8.45 -1.56
N GLN A 135 13.79 -7.33 -0.87
CA GLN A 135 13.26 -6.03 -1.25
C GLN A 135 14.36 -5.16 -1.86
N MET A 136 14.07 -4.56 -3.00
CA MET A 136 15.04 -3.76 -3.75
C MET A 136 14.71 -2.28 -3.82
N ILE A 137 13.41 -1.96 -3.78
CA ILE A 137 12.89 -0.60 -3.82
C ILE A 137 11.83 -0.47 -2.74
N ARG A 138 11.76 0.70 -2.08
CA ARG A 138 10.71 0.99 -1.10
C ARG A 138 9.36 1.11 -1.81
N GLU A 139 8.29 0.61 -1.20
CA GLU A 139 6.93 0.73 -1.79
C GLU A 139 6.46 2.20 -1.88
N LEU A 140 7.13 3.13 -1.18
CA LEU A 140 6.91 4.58 -1.33
C LEU A 140 7.35 5.11 -2.70
N ASP A 141 8.38 4.52 -3.29
CA ASP A 141 8.97 4.96 -4.56
C ASP A 141 8.46 4.08 -5.71
N VAL A 142 8.50 4.57 -6.96
CA VAL A 142 7.94 3.88 -8.14
C VAL A 142 9.02 3.06 -8.83
N ALA A 143 8.89 1.72 -8.81
CA ALA A 143 9.74 0.84 -9.62
C ALA A 143 9.31 0.82 -11.10
N TYR A 144 10.26 0.65 -12.02
CA TYR A 144 9.98 0.49 -13.46
C TYR A 144 9.89 -1.00 -13.83
N HIS A 145 8.77 -1.67 -13.53
CA HIS A 145 8.65 -3.14 -13.70
C HIS A 145 7.62 -3.56 -14.76
N ALA A 146 6.59 -2.75 -15.01
CA ALA A 146 5.44 -3.16 -15.82
C ALA A 146 5.59 -2.84 -17.31
N GLY A 147 6.63 -2.11 -17.73
CA GLY A 147 6.72 -1.57 -19.11
C GLY A 147 5.65 -0.52 -19.44
N ASN A 148 4.80 -0.18 -18.47
CA ASN A 148 3.70 0.76 -18.60
C ASN A 148 3.75 1.73 -17.41
N ARG A 149 3.86 3.03 -17.72
CA ARG A 149 4.07 4.07 -16.70
C ARG A 149 2.92 4.17 -15.70
N GLU A 150 1.67 4.10 -16.15
CA GLU A 150 0.51 4.19 -15.27
C GLU A 150 0.49 3.01 -14.29
N TYR A 151 0.78 1.81 -14.80
CA TYR A 151 0.83 0.59 -13.99
C TYR A 151 2.00 0.60 -13.01
N ASN A 152 3.17 1.12 -13.40
CA ASN A 152 4.29 1.33 -12.47
C ASN A 152 3.89 2.26 -11.32
N GLU A 153 3.25 3.38 -11.61
CA GLU A 153 2.89 4.39 -10.61
C GLU A 153 1.89 3.83 -9.57
N ARG A 154 0.94 3.00 -10.01
CA ARG A 154 -0.15 2.46 -9.16
C ARG A 154 0.06 1.07 -8.56
N SER A 155 1.21 0.43 -8.80
CA SER A 155 1.39 -0.96 -8.37
C SER A 155 2.69 -1.25 -7.62
N VAL A 156 2.68 -2.42 -6.98
CA VAL A 156 3.88 -3.07 -6.42
C VAL A 156 4.18 -4.32 -7.24
N GLY A 157 5.28 -4.29 -8.00
CA GLY A 157 5.84 -5.48 -8.67
C GLY A 157 6.50 -6.48 -7.72
N ILE A 158 6.30 -7.77 -8.00
CA ILE A 158 6.96 -8.90 -7.33
C ILE A 158 7.49 -9.87 -8.39
N GLU A 159 8.80 -10.00 -8.46
CA GLU A 159 9.51 -10.98 -9.30
C GLU A 159 9.58 -12.35 -8.63
N HIS A 160 9.38 -13.40 -9.40
CA HIS A 160 9.55 -14.78 -8.97
C HIS A 160 10.68 -15.43 -9.76
N GLU A 161 11.68 -15.92 -9.03
CA GLU A 161 12.81 -16.65 -9.61
C GLU A 161 12.34 -17.86 -10.42
N GLY A 162 12.87 -18.04 -11.62
CA GLY A 162 12.57 -19.20 -12.47
C GLY A 162 12.19 -18.83 -13.89
N PHE A 163 11.61 -19.80 -14.59
CA PHE A 163 11.20 -19.68 -15.99
C PHE A 163 9.75 -20.10 -16.20
N VAL A 164 9.01 -19.34 -17.01
CA VAL A 164 7.58 -19.54 -17.30
C VAL A 164 7.24 -20.89 -17.91
N ASP A 165 8.19 -21.55 -18.56
CA ASP A 165 8.06 -22.86 -19.21
C ASP A 165 8.52 -24.04 -18.32
N ARG A 166 8.91 -23.75 -17.06
CA ARG A 166 9.42 -24.73 -16.09
C ARG A 166 8.51 -24.80 -14.86
N PRO A 167 7.45 -25.62 -14.86
CA PRO A 167 6.52 -25.69 -13.75
C PRO A 167 7.17 -26.07 -12.41
N GLN A 168 8.28 -26.83 -12.43
CA GLN A 168 9.04 -27.18 -11.22
C GLN A 168 9.71 -25.98 -10.53
N ASP A 169 9.88 -24.86 -11.21
CA ASP A 169 10.47 -23.65 -10.62
C ASP A 169 9.49 -22.95 -9.67
N PHE A 170 8.18 -23.19 -9.81
CA PHE A 170 7.14 -22.61 -8.96
C PHE A 170 6.88 -23.46 -7.72
N THR A 171 7.78 -23.35 -6.75
CA THR A 171 7.77 -24.18 -5.55
C THR A 171 6.67 -23.80 -4.54
N ASP A 172 6.36 -24.72 -3.63
CA ASP A 172 5.43 -24.46 -2.53
C ASP A 172 5.90 -23.33 -1.61
N ALA A 173 7.22 -23.22 -1.39
CA ALA A 173 7.82 -22.20 -0.56
C ALA A 173 7.67 -20.81 -1.18
N MET A 174 7.93 -20.70 -2.49
CA MET A 174 7.72 -19.49 -3.27
C MET A 174 6.27 -19.02 -3.22
N TYR A 175 5.31 -19.90 -3.58
CA TYR A 175 3.88 -19.58 -3.54
C TYR A 175 3.45 -19.11 -2.14
N ALA A 176 3.88 -19.80 -1.09
CA ALA A 176 3.51 -19.45 0.27
C ALA A 176 4.12 -18.12 0.74
N ALA A 177 5.38 -17.84 0.39
CA ALA A 177 6.06 -16.60 0.74
C ALA A 177 5.46 -15.40 -0.02
N SER A 178 5.32 -15.54 -1.33
CA SER A 178 4.73 -14.51 -2.19
C SER A 178 3.29 -14.19 -1.79
N ALA A 179 2.48 -15.21 -1.49
CA ALA A 179 1.10 -14.99 -1.05
C ALA A 179 1.01 -14.21 0.28
N ARG A 180 1.96 -14.43 1.22
CA ARG A 180 2.05 -13.63 2.45
C ARG A 180 2.47 -12.21 2.15
N LEU A 181 3.45 -12.02 1.27
CA LEU A 181 3.90 -10.70 0.82
C LEU A 181 2.75 -9.92 0.19
N THR A 182 2.08 -10.47 -0.82
CA THR A 182 0.91 -9.85 -1.47
C THR A 182 -0.20 -9.55 -0.48
N ALA A 183 -0.56 -10.48 0.42
CA ALA A 183 -1.58 -10.20 1.44
C ALA A 183 -1.21 -9.01 2.35
N ARG A 184 0.08 -8.83 2.68
CA ARG A 184 0.56 -7.68 3.48
C ARG A 184 0.57 -6.39 2.68
N ILE A 185 0.96 -6.41 1.41
CA ILE A 185 0.87 -5.26 0.51
C ILE A 185 -0.59 -4.82 0.39
N CYS A 186 -1.50 -5.75 0.11
CA CYS A 186 -2.92 -5.46 0.00
C CYS A 186 -3.51 -4.92 1.31
N ALA A 187 -3.14 -5.51 2.45
CA ALA A 187 -3.58 -5.02 3.76
C ALA A 187 -3.03 -3.63 4.10
N ARG A 188 -1.81 -3.31 3.66
CA ARG A 188 -1.25 -1.96 3.74
C ARG A 188 -2.14 -1.06 2.88
N TYR A 189 -2.15 -1.21 1.58
CA TYR A 189 -2.79 -0.23 0.70
C TYR A 189 -4.33 -0.29 0.62
N GLY A 190 -4.97 -1.27 1.26
CA GLY A 190 -6.42 -1.47 1.18
C GLY A 190 -6.88 -2.05 -0.16
N ILE A 191 -6.02 -2.83 -0.81
CA ILE A 191 -6.25 -3.43 -2.13
C ILE A 191 -7.19 -4.64 -1.98
N PRO A 192 -8.26 -4.76 -2.79
CA PRO A 192 -9.10 -5.95 -2.83
C PRO A 192 -8.32 -7.23 -3.19
N LEU A 193 -8.70 -8.35 -2.57
CA LEU A 193 -8.05 -9.67 -2.78
C LEU A 193 -8.70 -10.46 -3.93
N ASP A 194 -8.67 -9.86 -5.12
CA ASP A 194 -9.23 -10.40 -6.35
C ASP A 194 -8.25 -10.29 -7.53
N ARG A 195 -8.68 -10.78 -8.69
CA ARG A 195 -7.89 -10.84 -9.92
C ARG A 195 -7.96 -9.56 -10.76
N GLU A 196 -8.74 -8.57 -10.34
CA GLU A 196 -8.75 -7.25 -10.97
C GLU A 196 -7.60 -6.38 -10.42
N HIS A 197 -7.16 -6.66 -9.19
CA HIS A 197 -6.13 -5.88 -8.49
C HIS A 197 -4.83 -6.65 -8.20
N ILE A 198 -4.86 -7.98 -8.22
CA ILE A 198 -3.66 -8.79 -8.22
C ILE A 198 -3.60 -9.40 -9.61
N ILE A 199 -2.67 -8.95 -10.45
CA ILE A 199 -2.56 -9.33 -11.86
C ILE A 199 -1.17 -9.92 -12.16
N GLY A 200 -1.03 -10.60 -13.30
CA GLY A 200 0.25 -10.96 -13.89
C GLY A 200 0.74 -9.88 -14.84
N HIS A 201 2.04 -9.87 -15.17
CA HIS A 201 2.58 -8.90 -16.12
C HIS A 201 1.90 -8.99 -17.48
N VAL A 202 1.59 -10.19 -17.97
CA VAL A 202 0.85 -10.45 -19.22
C VAL A 202 -0.53 -9.76 -19.31
N GLU A 203 -1.11 -9.37 -18.17
CA GLU A 203 -2.40 -8.66 -18.11
C GLU A 203 -2.25 -7.13 -18.15
N VAL A 204 -1.01 -6.61 -18.13
CA VAL A 204 -0.73 -5.18 -18.25
C VAL A 204 -0.98 -4.72 -19.69
N PRO A 205 -1.81 -3.69 -19.94
CA PRO A 205 -2.06 -3.18 -21.28
C PRO A 205 -0.79 -2.71 -21.98
N GLY A 206 -0.61 -3.17 -23.23
CA GLY A 206 0.49 -2.78 -24.10
C GLY A 206 1.81 -3.49 -23.85
N THR A 207 1.83 -4.46 -22.93
CA THR A 207 3.00 -5.31 -22.71
C THR A 207 3.17 -6.33 -23.84
N ASP A 208 4.41 -6.69 -24.17
CA ASP A 208 4.78 -7.86 -24.98
C ASP A 208 5.25 -9.05 -24.12
N HIS A 209 5.23 -8.86 -22.80
CA HIS A 209 5.59 -9.87 -21.82
C HIS A 209 4.51 -10.95 -21.67
N THR A 210 4.94 -12.15 -21.25
CA THR A 210 4.07 -13.34 -21.13
C THR A 210 4.06 -13.95 -19.73
N ASP A 211 4.86 -13.41 -18.81
CA ASP A 211 4.92 -13.84 -17.42
C ASP A 211 3.67 -13.40 -16.62
N PRO A 212 3.28 -14.16 -15.57
CA PRO A 212 3.98 -15.31 -14.97
C PRO A 212 3.81 -16.64 -15.72
N GLY A 213 3.18 -16.61 -16.89
CA GLY A 213 3.12 -17.76 -17.80
C GLY A 213 2.03 -18.78 -17.47
N PRO A 214 1.89 -19.81 -18.32
CA PRO A 214 0.78 -20.77 -18.24
C PRO A 214 0.86 -21.71 -17.04
N HIS A 215 2.02 -21.82 -16.41
CA HIS A 215 2.25 -22.70 -15.26
C HIS A 215 2.09 -22.00 -13.91
N TRP A 216 1.80 -20.70 -13.90
CA TRP A 216 1.40 -20.00 -12.69
C TRP A 216 -0.04 -20.35 -12.32
N ASP A 217 -0.21 -21.05 -11.20
CA ASP A 217 -1.51 -21.49 -10.69
C ASP A 217 -2.17 -20.35 -9.89
N TRP A 218 -2.95 -19.54 -10.60
CA TRP A 218 -3.69 -18.42 -10.02
C TRP A 218 -4.72 -18.85 -8.97
N GLU A 219 -5.39 -19.99 -9.13
CA GLU A 219 -6.38 -20.45 -8.17
C GLU A 219 -5.72 -20.77 -6.83
N ARG A 220 -4.63 -21.54 -6.89
CA ARG A 220 -3.80 -21.86 -5.73
C ARG A 220 -3.24 -20.58 -5.10
N TYR A 221 -2.68 -19.68 -5.90
CA TYR A 221 -2.08 -18.45 -5.40
C TYR A 221 -3.09 -17.58 -4.65
N MET A 222 -4.26 -17.33 -5.25
CA MET A 222 -5.30 -16.49 -4.64
C MET A 222 -5.88 -17.13 -3.38
N LYS A 223 -6.00 -18.46 -3.32
CA LYS A 223 -6.37 -19.18 -2.10
C LYS A 223 -5.36 -18.96 -0.97
N LEU A 224 -4.06 -19.02 -1.29
CA LEU A 224 -2.99 -18.75 -0.31
C LEU A 224 -2.99 -17.29 0.14
N VAL A 225 -3.19 -16.32 -0.75
CA VAL A 225 -3.27 -14.89 -0.43
C VAL A 225 -4.40 -14.63 0.58
N ARG A 226 -5.61 -15.13 0.30
CA ARG A 226 -6.77 -14.96 1.21
C ARG A 226 -6.56 -15.66 2.56
N ARG A 227 -5.91 -16.82 2.57
CA ARG A 227 -5.54 -17.51 3.81
C ARG A 227 -4.51 -16.71 4.61
N ALA A 228 -3.51 -16.13 3.94
CA ALA A 228 -2.50 -15.31 4.59
C ALA A 228 -3.11 -14.03 5.19
N ALA A 229 -4.08 -13.41 4.51
CA ALA A 229 -4.77 -12.20 4.97
C ALA A 229 -5.57 -12.41 6.27
N THR A 230 -6.10 -13.61 6.49
CA THR A 230 -6.87 -13.96 7.70
C THR A 230 -5.99 -14.52 8.83
N SER A 231 -4.73 -14.86 8.53
CA SER A 231 -3.79 -15.39 9.51
C SER A 231 -3.20 -14.26 10.35
N ARG A 232 -3.39 -14.31 11.68
CA ARG A 232 -2.71 -13.36 12.59
C ARG A 232 -1.19 -13.49 12.42
N PRO A 233 -0.44 -12.38 12.38
CA PRO A 233 1.01 -12.46 12.46
C PRO A 233 1.40 -13.21 13.74
N SER A 234 2.27 -14.22 13.62
CA SER A 234 2.85 -14.84 14.81
C SER A 234 3.70 -13.79 15.53
N PRO A 235 3.58 -13.64 16.86
CA PRO A 235 4.50 -12.80 17.59
C PRO A 235 5.94 -13.31 17.37
N ALA A 236 6.86 -12.41 17.07
CA ALA A 236 8.28 -12.76 16.96
C ALA A 236 8.72 -13.45 18.26
N PRO A 237 9.59 -14.48 18.20
CA PRO A 237 10.12 -15.11 19.40
C PRO A 237 10.84 -14.04 20.23
N SER A 238 10.36 -13.81 21.45
CA SER A 238 11.03 -12.94 22.41
C SER A 238 12.41 -13.51 22.68
N GLY A 239 13.46 -12.84 22.21
CA GLY A 239 14.83 -13.21 22.51
C GLY A 239 15.02 -13.33 24.02
N SER A 240 15.28 -14.55 24.51
CA SER A 240 15.69 -14.77 25.88
C SER A 240 17.04 -14.10 26.07
N GLY A 241 17.03 -12.93 26.73
CA GLY A 241 18.26 -12.27 27.16
C GLY A 241 19.02 -13.19 28.10
N THR A 242 20.12 -13.77 27.62
CA THR A 242 21.14 -14.35 28.49
C THR A 242 21.82 -13.20 29.22
N LYS A 243 21.46 -13.02 30.49
CA LYS A 243 22.31 -12.32 31.46
C LYS A 243 23.54 -13.20 31.67
N SER A 244 24.69 -12.78 31.17
CA SER A 244 25.97 -13.30 31.63
C SER A 244 26.32 -12.65 32.96
N ALA A 245 26.71 -13.48 33.92
CA ALA A 245 27.36 -13.10 35.17
C ALA A 245 28.85 -12.79 34.93
#